data_AF-A0A6L7QHG8-F1
#
_entry.id   AF-A0A6L7QHG8-F1
#
_cell.length_a   1.000
_cell.length_b   1.000
_cell.length_c   1.000
_cell.angle_alpha   90.00
_cell.angle_beta   90.00
_cell.angle_gamma   90.00
#
_symmetry.space_group_name_H-M   'P 1'
#
loop_
_entity.id
_entity.type
_entity.pdbx_description
1 polymer ?
#
loop_
_entity_poly.entity_id
_entity_poly.type
_entity_poly.pdbx_seq_one_letter_code
_entity_poly.pdbx_strand_id
1 'polypeptide(L)'
;MGLNINIYTGGAQFPCIELLAAAFPGVNISLDHLGVMPTTPNEPDRWGRPRFNAEPLPPANYPQVMALSRFPNVYVKISGEYAFSKVPWPYGDMQAMVEDVYRAYGADRMMWC
;
A
#
# COMPACT_ATOMS: atom_id res chain seq x y z
N MET A 1 6.44 -12.59 20.20
CA MET A 1 5.70 -11.39 20.62
C MET A 1 4.78 -11.00 19.47
N GLY A 2 3.48 -10.85 19.72
CA GLY A 2 2.45 -10.66 18.68
C GLY A 2 2.22 -9.20 18.28
N LEU A 3 3.27 -8.36 18.24
CA LEU A 3 3.15 -6.97 17.83
C LEU A 3 3.13 -6.88 16.30
N ASN A 4 2.14 -6.18 15.74
CA ASN A 4 2.08 -5.79 14.35
C ASN A 4 2.16 -4.27 14.24
N ILE A 5 2.97 -3.77 13.31
CA ILE A 5 3.11 -2.35 13.01
C ILE A 5 2.44 -2.07 11.68
N ASN A 6 1.34 -1.32 11.73
CA ASN A 6 0.71 -0.77 10.53
C ASN A 6 1.44 0.51 10.10
N ILE A 7 1.79 0.61 8.84
CA ILE A 7 2.51 1.75 8.27
C ILE A 7 1.67 2.39 7.17
N TYR A 8 1.34 3.65 7.40
CA TYR A 8 0.97 4.61 6.39
C TYR A 8 1.87 5.83 6.56
N THR A 9 2.73 6.09 5.59
CA THR A 9 3.76 7.14 5.66
C THR A 9 3.93 7.82 4.31
N GLY A 10 4.88 8.74 4.17
CA GLY A 10 5.22 9.35 2.89
C GLY A 10 6.22 8.50 2.10
N GLY A 11 6.30 8.71 0.78
CA GLY A 11 7.25 7.99 -0.07
C GLY A 11 8.72 8.16 0.32
N ALA A 12 9.08 9.23 1.04
CA ALA A 12 10.45 9.48 1.51
C ALA A 12 10.90 8.50 2.61
N GLN A 13 9.96 7.81 3.26
CA GLN A 13 10.24 6.95 4.41
C GLN A 13 10.43 5.46 4.04
N PHE A 14 10.35 5.08 2.75
CA PHE A 14 10.58 3.70 2.31
C PHE A 14 11.88 3.06 2.81
N PRO A 15 13.04 3.75 2.78
CA PRO A 15 14.28 3.19 3.31
C PRO A 15 14.17 2.82 4.80
N CYS A 16 13.38 3.57 5.58
CA CYS A 16 13.16 3.25 6.99
C CYS A 16 12.32 1.98 7.17
N ILE A 17 11.33 1.73 6.30
CA ILE A 17 10.52 0.51 6.34
C ILE A 17 11.40 -0.70 6.08
N GLU A 18 12.27 -0.61 5.07
CA GLU A 18 13.25 -1.65 4.75
C GLU A 18 14.19 -1.93 5.92
N LEU A 19 14.74 -0.88 6.54
CA LEU A 19 15.61 -1.01 7.71
C LEU A 19 14.89 -1.71 8.87
N LEU A 20 13.63 -1.35 9.14
CA LEU A 20 12.83 -1.98 10.19
C LEU A 20 12.54 -3.46 9.88
N ALA A 21 12.13 -3.77 8.66
CA ALA A 21 11.82 -5.13 8.23
C ALA A 21 13.04 -6.06 8.37
N ALA A 22 14.21 -5.57 7.96
CA ALA A 22 15.47 -6.32 8.05
C ALA A 22 15.98 -6.45 9.50
N ALA A 23 15.90 -5.38 10.30
CA ALA A 23 16.42 -5.37 11.67
C ALA A 23 15.56 -6.20 12.63
N PHE A 24 14.25 -6.31 12.36
CA PHE A 24 13.29 -6.96 13.26
C PHE A 24 12.43 -8.00 12.52
N PRO A 25 13.02 -9.12 12.05
CA PRO A 25 12.30 -10.13 11.27
C PRO A 25 11.17 -10.84 12.05
N GLY A 26 11.18 -10.75 13.39
CA GLY A 26 10.11 -11.28 14.25
C GLY A 26 8.93 -10.33 14.48
N VAL A 27 8.96 -9.12 13.92
CA VAL A 27 7.87 -8.13 14.01
C VAL A 27 7.18 -8.05 12.65
N ASN A 28 5.86 -8.21 12.65
CA ASN A 28 5.07 -8.08 11.43
C ASN A 28 4.86 -6.60 11.10
N ILE A 29 5.06 -6.24 9.83
CA ILE A 29 4.83 -4.91 9.29
C ILE A 29 3.73 -5.01 8.23
N SER A 30 2.69 -4.18 8.34
CA SER A 30 1.59 -4.16 7.37
C SER A 30 1.53 -2.80 6.69
N LEU A 31 1.64 -2.81 5.36
CA LEU A 31 1.53 -1.61 4.53
C LEU A 31 0.06 -1.31 4.24
N ASP A 32 -0.39 -0.11 4.60
CA ASP A 32 -1.77 0.31 4.34
C ASP A 32 -1.98 0.62 2.85
N HIS A 33 -3.23 0.42 2.38
CA HIS A 33 -3.72 0.88 1.07
C HIS A 33 -2.85 0.52 -0.14
N LEU A 34 -2.59 -0.78 -0.36
CA LEU A 34 -1.71 -1.30 -1.42
C LEU A 34 -0.25 -0.80 -1.31
N GLY A 35 0.14 -0.25 -0.16
CA GLY A 35 1.42 0.42 0.03
C GLY A 35 1.52 1.76 -0.70
N VAL A 36 0.41 2.28 -1.25
CA VAL A 36 0.38 3.57 -1.93
C VAL A 36 0.61 4.68 -0.92
N MET A 37 1.57 5.54 -1.21
CA MET A 37 1.83 6.75 -0.43
C MET A 37 1.67 7.94 -1.37
N PRO A 38 0.54 8.66 -1.31
CA PRO A 38 0.24 9.72 -2.27
C PRO A 38 1.32 10.81 -2.25
N THR A 39 1.65 11.29 -3.44
CA THR A 39 2.55 12.43 -3.69
C THR A 39 1.80 13.67 -4.16
N THR A 40 0.50 13.53 -4.42
CA THR A 40 -0.41 14.59 -4.85
C THR A 40 -1.32 15.07 -3.71
N PRO A 41 -1.87 16.30 -3.81
CA PRO A 41 -2.77 16.83 -2.78
C PRO A 41 -3.98 15.93 -2.54
N ASN A 42 -4.40 15.84 -1.27
CA ASN A 42 -5.69 15.27 -0.91
C ASN A 42 -6.79 16.29 -1.25
N GLU A 43 -7.80 15.85 -2.01
CA GLU A 43 -8.96 16.62 -2.44
C GLU A 43 -10.24 15.96 -1.90
N PRO A 44 -10.56 16.06 -0.59
CA PRO A 44 -11.64 15.30 0.00
C PRO A 44 -12.97 15.45 -0.74
N ASP A 45 -13.71 14.36 -0.89
CA ASP A 45 -15.02 14.41 -1.53
C ASP A 45 -16.09 15.09 -0.65
N ARG A 46 -17.33 15.13 -1.14
CA ARG A 46 -18.46 15.74 -0.42
C ARG A 46 -18.76 15.14 0.97
N TRP A 47 -18.21 13.95 1.27
CA TRP A 47 -18.35 13.27 2.55
C TRP A 47 -17.07 13.37 3.41
N GLY A 48 -16.08 14.15 2.99
CA GLY A 48 -14.80 14.29 3.66
C GLY A 48 -13.86 13.09 3.47
N ARG A 49 -14.16 12.17 2.54
CA ARG A 49 -13.31 10.99 2.28
C ARG A 49 -12.12 11.40 1.42
N PRO A 50 -10.92 10.84 1.66
CA PRO A 50 -9.74 11.21 0.90
C PRO A 50 -9.91 10.91 -0.59
N ARG A 51 -9.36 11.78 -1.43
CA ARG A 51 -9.25 11.58 -2.88
C ARG A 51 -7.93 12.14 -3.37
N PHE A 52 -7.28 11.40 -4.25
CA PHE A 52 -6.02 11.80 -4.87
C PHE A 52 -6.18 11.75 -6.39
N ASN A 53 -6.98 12.66 -6.95
CA ASN A 53 -7.38 12.62 -8.35
C ASN A 53 -6.16 12.75 -9.30
N ALA A 54 -5.15 13.51 -8.90
CA ALA A 54 -3.93 13.70 -9.68
C ALA A 54 -2.88 12.58 -9.50
N GLU A 55 -3.05 11.67 -8.54
CA GLU A 55 -2.07 10.59 -8.34
C GLU A 55 -2.07 9.63 -9.53
N PRO A 56 -0.90 9.33 -10.12
CA PRO A 56 -0.80 8.31 -11.15
C PRO A 56 -1.14 6.92 -10.59
N LEU A 57 -1.64 6.05 -11.47
CA LEU A 57 -1.92 4.65 -11.18
C LEU A 57 -1.13 3.76 -12.15
N PRO A 58 -0.13 2.99 -11.69
CA PRO A 58 0.39 2.95 -10.32
C PRO A 58 1.17 4.23 -9.94
N PRO A 59 1.25 4.57 -8.65
CA PRO A 59 2.07 5.67 -8.16
C PRO A 59 3.56 5.43 -8.40
N ALA A 60 4.35 6.51 -8.45
CA ALA A 60 5.79 6.43 -8.76
C ALA A 60 6.60 5.59 -7.76
N ASN A 61 6.11 5.43 -6.53
CA ASN A 61 6.75 4.65 -5.47
C ASN A 61 6.31 3.17 -5.42
N TYR A 62 5.40 2.75 -6.30
CA TYR A 62 4.88 1.39 -6.32
C TYR A 62 5.97 0.32 -6.54
N PRO A 63 7.03 0.53 -7.35
CA PRO A 63 8.14 -0.42 -7.43
C PRO A 63 8.83 -0.67 -6.08
N GLN A 64 8.94 0.34 -5.21
CA GLN A 64 9.50 0.19 -3.87
C GLN A 64 8.60 -0.68 -2.98
N VAL A 65 7.27 -0.56 -3.11
CA VAL A 65 6.32 -1.47 -2.45
C VAL A 65 6.56 -2.89 -2.91
N MET A 66 6.70 -3.13 -4.22
CA MET A 66 6.91 -4.48 -4.75
C MET A 66 8.24 -5.07 -4.26
N ALA A 67 9.30 -4.25 -4.16
CA ALA A 67 10.59 -4.69 -3.68
C ALA A 67 10.56 -5.18 -2.22
N LEU A 68 9.67 -4.64 -1.37
CA LEU A 68 9.54 -5.07 0.04
C LEU A 68 9.01 -6.50 0.19
N SER A 69 8.45 -7.10 -0.87
CA SER A 69 7.99 -8.51 -0.86
C SER A 69 9.08 -9.52 -0.53
N ARG A 70 10.37 -9.15 -0.68
CA ARG A 70 11.52 -9.97 -0.26
C ARG A 70 11.59 -10.20 1.25
N PHE A 71 10.91 -9.38 2.05
CA PHE A 71 10.86 -9.51 3.50
C PHE A 71 9.62 -10.33 3.90
N PRO A 72 9.79 -11.53 4.48
CA PRO A 72 8.66 -12.42 4.78
C PRO A 72 7.73 -11.88 5.90
N ASN A 73 8.21 -10.91 6.69
CA ASN A 73 7.45 -10.23 7.73
C ASN A 73 6.74 -8.95 7.26
N VAL A 74 6.73 -8.66 5.95
CA VAL A 74 5.99 -7.55 5.36
C VAL A 74 4.72 -8.04 4.67
N TYR A 75 3.61 -7.41 5.00
CA TYR A 75 2.25 -7.72 4.55
C TYR A 75 1.64 -6.49 3.88
N VAL A 76 0.64 -6.69 3.02
CA VAL A 76 -0.05 -5.59 2.31
C VAL A 76 -1.55 -5.65 2.55
N LYS A 77 -2.12 -4.50 2.88
CA LYS A 77 -3.56 -4.31 2.98
C LYS A 77 -4.16 -3.92 1.64
N ILE A 78 -5.14 -4.68 1.18
CA ILE A 78 -5.95 -4.38 0.00
C ILE A 78 -7.15 -3.57 0.49
N SER A 79 -7.01 -2.25 0.37
CA SER A 79 -7.97 -1.25 0.87
C SER A 79 -7.70 0.12 0.24
N GLY A 80 -8.62 1.06 0.41
CA GLY A 80 -8.42 2.47 0.04
C GLY A 80 -8.53 2.76 -1.45
N GLU A 81 -8.96 1.81 -2.28
CA GLU A 81 -9.08 1.93 -3.74
C GLU A 81 -9.96 3.11 -4.15
N TYR A 82 -11.01 3.38 -3.38
CA TYR A 82 -11.92 4.51 -3.61
C TYR A 82 -11.20 5.87 -3.58
N ALA A 83 -10.05 5.98 -2.89
CA ALA A 83 -9.32 7.24 -2.77
C ALA A 83 -8.46 7.52 -4.01
N PHE A 84 -8.07 6.47 -4.75
CA PHE A 84 -7.13 6.57 -5.86
C PHE A 84 -7.75 6.33 -7.23
N SER A 85 -8.72 5.41 -7.31
CA SER A 85 -9.38 5.02 -8.56
C SER A 85 -10.01 6.22 -9.28
N LYS A 86 -9.80 6.26 -10.60
CA LYS A 86 -10.36 7.28 -11.50
C LYS A 86 -11.69 6.85 -12.10
N VAL A 87 -12.10 5.59 -11.89
CA VAL A 87 -13.37 5.05 -12.37
C VAL A 87 -14.34 4.78 -11.23
N PRO A 88 -15.65 4.70 -11.48
CA PRO A 88 -16.61 4.29 -10.46
C PRO A 88 -16.36 2.86 -9.95
N TRP A 89 -16.94 2.54 -8.79
CA TRP A 89 -17.02 1.16 -8.31
C TRP A 89 -17.51 0.24 -9.46
N PRO A 90 -16.82 -0.89 -9.77
CA PRO A 90 -15.88 -1.61 -8.92
C PRO A 90 -14.39 -1.27 -9.04
N TYR A 91 -14.01 -0.03 -9.39
CA TYR A 91 -12.61 0.44 -9.39
C TYR A 91 -11.68 -0.44 -10.26
N GLY A 92 -12.16 -0.83 -11.45
CA GLY A 92 -11.45 -1.80 -12.30
C GLY A 92 -10.05 -1.37 -12.76
N ASP A 93 -9.73 -0.07 -12.69
CA ASP A 93 -8.39 0.47 -12.96
C ASP A 93 -7.36 0.10 -11.89
N MET A 94 -7.78 -0.36 -10.71
CA MET A 94 -6.91 -0.81 -9.62
C MET A 94 -6.57 -2.30 -9.69
N GLN A 95 -7.29 -3.09 -10.50
CA GLN A 95 -7.18 -4.55 -10.52
C GLN A 95 -5.75 -5.02 -10.80
N ALA A 96 -5.06 -4.41 -11.76
CA ALA A 96 -3.69 -4.77 -12.12
C ALA A 96 -2.73 -4.62 -10.93
N MET A 97 -2.89 -3.57 -10.12
CA MET A 97 -2.08 -3.39 -8.91
C MET A 97 -2.40 -4.46 -7.86
N VAL A 98 -3.66 -4.85 -7.68
CA VAL A 98 -4.01 -5.94 -6.75
C VAL A 98 -3.39 -7.26 -7.21
N GLU A 99 -3.39 -7.54 -8.52
CA GLU A 99 -2.75 -8.72 -9.11
C GLU A 99 -1.23 -8.70 -8.94
N ASP A 100 -0.58 -7.55 -9.11
CA ASP A 100 0.86 -7.39 -8.89
C ASP A 100 1.24 -7.66 -7.43
N VAL A 101 0.47 -7.12 -6.48
CA VAL A 101 0.64 -7.42 -5.04
C VAL A 101 0.47 -8.91 -4.79
N TYR A 102 -0.57 -9.54 -5.37
CA TYR A 102 -0.79 -10.98 -5.22
C TYR A 102 0.37 -11.82 -5.74
N ARG A 103 0.92 -11.49 -6.91
CA ARG A 103 2.06 -12.19 -7.49
C ARG A 103 3.33 -12.04 -6.65
N ALA A 104 3.56 -10.88 -6.04
CA ALA A 104 4.75 -10.60 -5.26
C ALA A 104 4.67 -11.12 -3.81
N TYR A 105 3.53 -10.94 -3.15
CA TYR A 105 3.34 -11.24 -1.72
C TYR A 105 2.68 -12.60 -1.47
N GLY A 106 1.84 -13.08 -2.40
CA GLY A 106 1.00 -14.26 -2.19
C GLY A 106 -0.16 -14.01 -1.25
N ALA A 107 -1.16 -14.90 -1.28
CA ALA A 107 -2.40 -14.78 -0.51
C ALA A 107 -2.16 -14.64 1.00
N ASP A 108 -1.19 -15.38 1.54
CA ASP A 108 -0.91 -15.41 2.99
C ASP A 108 -0.33 -14.09 3.54
N ARG A 109 0.15 -13.20 2.66
CA ARG A 109 0.68 -11.88 3.04
C ARG A 109 -0.20 -10.71 2.57
N MET A 110 -1.44 -11.01 2.17
CA MET A 110 -2.45 -10.02 1.82
C MET A 110 -3.60 -10.07 2.83
N MET A 111 -4.22 -8.92 3.07
CA MET A 111 -5.44 -8.85 3.86
C MET A 111 -6.39 -7.81 3.29
N TRP A 112 -7.68 -8.13 3.26
CA TRP A 112 -8.73 -7.19 2.86
C TRP A 112 -9.19 -6.36 4.08
N CYS A 113 -9.45 -5.07 3.87
CA CYS A 113 -9.91 -4.16 4.92
C CYS A 113 -10.59 -2.91 4.38
#